data_AF-A0A257CXF0-F1
#
_entry.id   AF-A0A257CXF0-F1
#
_cell.length_a   1.000
_cell.length_b   1.000
_cell.length_c   1.000
_cell.angle_alpha   90.00
_cell.angle_beta   90.00
_cell.angle_gamma   90.00
#
_symmetry.space_group_name_H-M   'P 1'
#
loop_
_entity.id
_entity.type
_entity.pdbx_description
1 polymer ?
#
loop_
_entity_poly.entity_id
_entity_poly.type
_entity_poly.pdbx_seq_one_letter_code
_entity_poly.pdbx_strand_id
1 'polypeptide(L)'
;MFTKRTALSAALSTALLATLALQPAMAQNKAAMAKATTDFQKHSTALAASLSDLTTRTGKASPNDKDMLKLITGQIALVDATADGVVALGGVAAEVKDAGDMAIAKKYLAIRCKALKTQAEGVAPYIGGLANNIAAPATATEVNKAKDLIAQLPQQALCSGK
;
A
#
# COMPACT_ATOMS: atom_id res chain seq x y z
N MET A 1 -35.04 37.13 32.83
CA MET A 1 -35.19 36.37 31.57
C MET A 1 -34.05 36.59 30.54
N PHE A 2 -32.88 37.13 30.91
CA PHE A 2 -31.84 37.55 29.93
C PHE A 2 -30.62 36.60 29.79
N THR A 3 -30.42 35.64 30.68
CA THR A 3 -29.20 34.83 30.75
C THR A 3 -29.16 33.60 29.82
N LYS A 4 -30.32 33.19 29.29
CA LYS A 4 -30.43 31.95 28.47
C LYS A 4 -30.05 32.16 27.00
N ARG A 5 -30.08 33.40 26.48
CA ARG A 5 -29.82 33.72 25.08
C ARG A 5 -28.33 33.82 24.74
N THR A 6 -27.50 34.31 25.67
CA THR A 6 -26.05 34.43 25.49
C THR A 6 -25.33 33.07 25.49
N ALA A 7 -25.79 32.11 26.30
CA ALA A 7 -25.24 30.76 26.31
C ALA A 7 -25.52 29.99 25.00
N LEU A 8 -26.70 30.20 24.39
CA LEU A 8 -27.08 29.55 23.13
C LEU A 8 -26.25 30.10 21.95
N SER A 9 -26.02 31.41 21.91
CA SER A 9 -25.20 32.04 20.86
C SER A 9 -23.73 31.63 20.95
N ALA A 10 -23.15 31.56 22.15
CA ALA A 10 -21.76 31.12 22.34
C ALA A 10 -21.57 29.62 21.99
N ALA A 11 -22.54 28.77 22.33
CA ALA A 11 -22.55 27.36 21.96
C ALA A 11 -22.74 27.14 20.45
N LEU A 12 -23.58 27.95 19.78
CA LEU A 12 -23.73 27.90 18.32
C LEU A 12 -22.44 28.34 17.60
N SER A 13 -21.78 29.41 18.05
CA SER A 13 -20.55 29.92 17.43
C SER A 13 -19.39 28.93 17.55
N THR A 14 -19.24 28.27 18.71
CA THR A 14 -18.21 27.23 18.91
C THR A 14 -18.51 25.95 18.14
N ALA A 15 -19.77 25.52 18.06
CA ALA A 15 -20.16 24.39 17.22
C ALA A 15 -19.95 24.69 15.72
N LEU A 16 -20.27 25.91 15.26
CA LEU A 16 -20.08 26.31 13.87
C LEU A 16 -18.59 26.37 13.49
N LEU A 17 -17.74 26.91 14.37
CA LEU A 17 -16.28 26.92 14.20
C LEU A 17 -15.68 25.50 14.19
N ALA A 18 -16.18 24.59 15.02
CA ALA A 18 -15.78 23.19 14.99
C ALA A 18 -16.18 22.50 13.67
N THR A 19 -17.40 22.74 13.17
CA THR A 19 -17.84 22.20 11.87
C THR A 19 -17.09 22.80 10.67
N LEU A 20 -16.78 24.09 10.72
CA LEU A 20 -16.00 24.81 9.69
C LEU A 20 -14.53 24.41 9.68
N ALA A 21 -13.96 23.96 10.81
CA ALA A 21 -12.60 23.45 10.90
C ALA A 21 -12.47 21.95 10.53
N LEU A 22 -13.49 21.14 10.80
CA LEU A 22 -13.49 19.71 10.46
C LEU A 22 -13.61 19.44 8.95
N GLN A 23 -14.37 20.25 8.21
CA GLN A 23 -14.54 20.10 6.77
C GLN A 23 -13.23 20.23 5.97
N PRO A 24 -12.37 21.25 6.18
CA PRO A 24 -11.09 21.36 5.51
C PRO A 24 -10.12 20.24 5.89
N ALA A 25 -10.10 19.82 7.16
CA ALA A 25 -9.23 18.73 7.62
C ALA A 25 -9.59 17.38 6.97
N MET A 26 -10.88 17.08 6.80
CA MET A 26 -11.32 15.87 6.10
C MET A 26 -11.02 15.93 4.60
N ALA A 27 -11.24 17.07 3.94
CA ALA A 27 -10.92 17.24 2.53
C ALA A 27 -9.41 17.08 2.26
N GLN A 28 -8.56 17.65 3.12
CA GLN A 28 -7.11 17.49 3.06
C GLN A 28 -6.68 16.02 3.28
N ASN A 29 -7.28 15.33 4.25
CA ASN A 29 -7.02 13.90 4.48
C ASN A 29 -7.38 13.06 3.25
N LYS A 30 -8.53 13.30 2.61
CA LYS A 30 -8.91 12.59 1.39
C LYS A 30 -7.91 12.80 0.26
N ALA A 31 -7.53 14.05 0.02
CA ALA A 31 -6.56 14.39 -1.03
C ALA A 31 -5.20 13.72 -0.78
N ALA A 32 -4.73 13.72 0.47
CA ALA A 32 -3.50 13.04 0.87
C ALA A 32 -3.60 11.53 0.67
N MET A 33 -4.71 10.89 1.08
CA MET A 33 -4.93 9.45 0.86
C MET A 33 -5.02 9.09 -0.62
N ALA A 34 -5.73 9.89 -1.43
CA ALA A 34 -5.83 9.69 -2.88
C ALA A 34 -4.45 9.76 -3.53
N LYS A 35 -3.65 10.78 -3.19
CA LYS A 35 -2.28 10.91 -3.68
C LYS A 35 -1.40 9.74 -3.25
N ALA A 36 -1.42 9.39 -1.96
CA ALA A 36 -0.65 8.27 -1.42
C ALA A 36 -1.05 6.94 -2.07
N THR A 37 -2.33 6.75 -2.38
CA THR A 37 -2.84 5.58 -3.10
C THR A 37 -2.33 5.53 -4.52
N THR A 38 -2.41 6.62 -5.28
CA THR A 38 -1.87 6.68 -6.64
C THR A 38 -0.36 6.43 -6.68
N ASP A 39 0.39 7.00 -5.73
CA ASP A 39 1.84 6.81 -5.68
C ASP A 39 2.23 5.38 -5.24
N PHE A 40 1.48 4.77 -4.32
CA PHE A 40 1.61 3.35 -3.99
C PHE A 40 1.28 2.47 -5.19
N GLN A 41 0.18 2.77 -5.90
CA GLN A 41 -0.28 2.00 -7.06
C GLN A 41 0.77 1.93 -8.16
N LYS A 42 1.56 2.99 -8.39
CA LYS A 42 2.69 2.95 -9.34
C LYS A 42 3.70 1.85 -8.99
N HIS A 43 4.02 1.68 -7.70
CA HIS A 43 4.93 0.63 -7.23
C HIS A 43 4.27 -0.75 -7.31
N SER A 44 2.97 -0.85 -6.98
CA SER A 44 2.19 -2.10 -7.12
C SER A 44 2.18 -2.57 -8.58
N THR A 45 1.85 -1.68 -9.52
CA THR A 45 1.84 -1.99 -10.95
C THR A 45 3.24 -2.35 -11.48
N ALA A 46 4.29 -1.71 -10.97
CA ALA A 46 5.66 -2.07 -11.33
C ALA A 46 6.02 -3.49 -10.84
N LEU A 47 5.57 -3.88 -9.65
CA LEU A 47 5.75 -5.24 -9.13
C LEU A 47 4.98 -6.26 -9.96
N ALA A 48 3.71 -5.98 -10.29
CA ALA A 48 2.89 -6.83 -11.14
C ALA A 48 3.52 -7.04 -12.53
N ALA A 49 4.11 -5.98 -13.12
CA ALA A 49 4.84 -6.09 -14.38
C ALA A 49 6.08 -6.99 -14.24
N SER A 50 6.89 -6.81 -13.19
CA SER A 50 8.03 -7.70 -12.89
C SER A 50 7.59 -9.15 -12.68
N LEU A 51 6.48 -9.39 -11.99
CA LEU A 51 5.91 -10.71 -11.79
C LEU A 51 5.48 -11.37 -13.11
N SER A 52 4.83 -10.62 -14.00
CA SER A 52 4.47 -11.07 -15.35
C SER A 52 5.69 -11.45 -16.18
N ASP A 53 6.75 -10.64 -16.13
CA ASP A 53 8.01 -10.91 -16.83
C ASP A 53 8.70 -12.17 -16.30
N LEU A 54 8.77 -12.34 -14.97
CA LEU A 54 9.34 -13.53 -14.34
C LEU A 54 8.53 -14.79 -14.65
N THR A 55 7.20 -14.68 -14.68
CA THR A 55 6.32 -15.78 -15.09
C THR A 55 6.59 -16.19 -16.53
N THR A 56 6.74 -15.23 -17.44
CA THR A 56 7.10 -15.49 -18.85
C THR A 56 8.49 -16.15 -18.96
N ARG A 57 9.46 -15.69 -18.17
CA ARG A 57 10.83 -16.26 -18.13
C ARG A 57 10.84 -17.69 -17.59
N THR A 58 9.96 -18.02 -16.66
CA THR A 58 9.81 -19.37 -16.11
C THR A 58 9.52 -20.41 -17.21
N GLY A 59 8.72 -20.04 -18.22
CA GLY A 59 8.43 -20.92 -19.36
C GLY A 59 9.63 -21.22 -20.26
N LYS A 60 10.65 -20.37 -20.24
CA LYS A 60 11.85 -20.45 -21.10
C LYS A 60 13.12 -20.84 -20.33
N ALA A 61 13.03 -20.96 -19.00
CA ALA A 61 14.16 -21.21 -18.13
C ALA A 61 14.68 -22.65 -18.25
N SER A 62 15.98 -22.81 -17.96
CA SER A 62 16.61 -24.11 -17.77
C SER A 62 15.90 -24.89 -16.64
N PRO A 63 15.94 -26.23 -16.60
CA PRO A 63 15.32 -26.99 -15.53
C PRO A 63 15.72 -26.52 -14.12
N ASN A 64 17.01 -26.23 -13.92
CA ASN A 64 17.52 -25.74 -12.62
C ASN A 64 16.94 -24.36 -12.26
N ASP A 65 16.93 -23.40 -13.19
CA ASP A 65 16.40 -22.05 -12.93
C ASP A 65 14.86 -22.05 -12.79
N LYS A 66 14.18 -22.95 -13.50
CA LYS A 66 12.71 -22.99 -13.59
C LYS A 66 12.05 -23.22 -12.25
N ASP A 67 12.55 -24.17 -11.45
CA ASP A 67 11.94 -24.47 -10.16
C ASP A 67 12.22 -23.37 -9.12
N MET A 68 13.41 -22.77 -9.16
CA MET A 68 13.69 -21.56 -8.38
C MET A 68 12.76 -20.42 -8.78
N LEU A 69 12.55 -20.20 -10.08
CA LEU A 69 11.66 -19.16 -10.57
C LEU A 69 10.21 -19.38 -10.17
N LYS A 70 9.70 -20.61 -10.17
CA LYS A 70 8.34 -20.91 -9.67
C LYS A 70 8.19 -20.54 -8.19
N LEU A 71 9.20 -20.82 -7.37
CA LEU A 71 9.20 -20.44 -5.96
C LEU A 71 9.22 -18.91 -5.82
N ILE A 72 10.09 -18.24 -6.57
CA ILE A 72 10.20 -16.78 -6.57
C ILE A 72 8.89 -16.12 -7.00
N THR A 73 8.31 -16.52 -8.14
CA THR A 73 7.05 -15.95 -8.63
C THR A 73 5.89 -16.22 -7.70
N GLY A 74 5.85 -17.40 -7.06
CA GLY A 74 4.86 -17.71 -6.02
C GLY A 74 4.94 -16.76 -4.82
N GLN A 75 6.15 -16.49 -4.32
CA GLN A 75 6.34 -15.54 -3.20
C GLN A 75 6.01 -14.10 -3.60
N ILE A 76 6.45 -13.68 -4.80
CA ILE A 76 6.15 -12.34 -5.32
C ILE A 76 4.64 -12.17 -5.49
N ALA A 77 3.91 -13.17 -6.01
CA ALA A 77 2.47 -13.12 -6.21
C ALA A 77 1.69 -12.92 -4.89
N LEU A 78 2.17 -13.47 -3.77
CA LEU A 78 1.56 -13.24 -2.46
C LEU A 78 1.74 -11.79 -1.99
N VAL A 79 2.92 -11.21 -2.24
CA VAL A 79 3.19 -9.80 -1.94
C VAL A 79 2.37 -8.88 -2.84
N ASP A 80 2.32 -9.19 -4.13
CA ASP A 80 1.54 -8.47 -5.15
C ASP A 80 0.05 -8.43 -4.79
N ALA A 81 -0.56 -9.58 -4.49
CA ALA A 81 -1.95 -9.63 -4.04
C ALA A 81 -2.20 -8.85 -2.73
N THR A 82 -1.21 -8.82 -1.84
CA THR A 82 -1.31 -8.03 -0.59
C THR A 82 -1.19 -6.53 -0.87
N ALA A 83 -0.33 -6.13 -1.81
CA ALA A 83 -0.17 -4.76 -2.27
C ALA A 83 -1.44 -4.26 -2.98
N ASP A 84 -2.08 -5.08 -3.81
CA ASP A 84 -3.37 -4.78 -4.43
C ASP A 84 -4.48 -4.55 -3.38
N GLY A 85 -4.49 -5.36 -2.32
CA GLY A 85 -5.38 -5.16 -1.18
C GLY A 85 -5.14 -3.82 -0.45
N VAL A 86 -3.90 -3.36 -0.38
CA VAL A 86 -3.53 -2.04 0.15
C VAL A 86 -4.04 -0.92 -0.77
N VAL A 87 -3.86 -1.05 -2.10
CA VAL A 87 -4.39 -0.09 -3.09
C VAL A 87 -5.92 0.02 -2.98
N ALA A 88 -6.62 -1.12 -2.95
CA ALA A 88 -8.07 -1.16 -2.86
C ALA A 88 -8.59 -0.45 -1.60
N LEU A 89 -8.00 -0.72 -0.43
CA LEU A 89 -8.37 -0.04 0.81
C LEU A 89 -7.98 1.45 0.82
N GLY A 90 -6.85 1.81 0.21
CA GLY A 90 -6.44 3.20 0.03
C GLY A 90 -7.46 3.99 -0.80
N GLY A 91 -7.96 3.38 -1.88
CA GLY A 91 -9.04 3.93 -2.70
C GLY A 91 -10.32 4.14 -1.91
N VAL A 92 -10.78 3.11 -1.17
CA VAL A 92 -11.93 3.23 -0.27
C VAL A 92 -11.75 4.36 0.75
N ALA A 93 -10.56 4.44 1.39
CA ALA A 93 -10.24 5.48 2.37
C ALA A 93 -10.21 6.90 1.76
N ALA A 94 -9.94 7.05 0.46
CA ALA A 94 -10.01 8.33 -0.23
C ALA A 94 -11.45 8.77 -0.52
N GLU A 95 -12.39 7.84 -0.64
CA GLU A 95 -13.78 8.11 -1.05
C GLU A 95 -14.75 8.30 0.13
N VAL A 96 -14.51 7.65 1.28
CA VAL A 96 -15.37 7.70 2.48
C VAL A 96 -15.69 9.12 2.92
N LYS A 97 -16.98 9.45 3.09
CA LYS A 97 -17.45 10.81 3.41
C LYS A 97 -17.56 11.08 4.91
N ASP A 98 -17.70 10.03 5.70
CA ASP A 98 -17.84 10.10 7.16
C ASP A 98 -16.48 9.96 7.87
N ALA A 99 -16.30 10.68 8.97
CA ALA A 99 -15.06 10.69 9.75
C ALA A 99 -14.84 9.37 10.50
N GLY A 100 -15.91 8.74 10.98
CA GLY A 100 -15.88 7.43 11.64
C GLY A 100 -15.51 6.32 10.65
N ASP A 101 -16.13 6.30 9.48
CA ASP A 101 -15.78 5.38 8.40
C ASP A 101 -14.33 5.55 7.94
N MET A 102 -13.85 6.80 7.86
CA MET A 102 -12.44 7.08 7.56
C MET A 102 -11.50 6.53 8.62
N ALA A 103 -11.84 6.63 9.90
CA ALA A 103 -11.03 6.05 10.97
C ALA A 103 -10.97 4.52 10.86
N ILE A 104 -12.10 3.88 10.52
CA ILE A 104 -12.18 2.43 10.29
C ILE A 104 -11.34 2.03 9.08
N ALA A 105 -11.49 2.72 7.95
CA ALA A 105 -10.73 2.46 6.73
C ALA A 105 -9.21 2.59 6.98
N LYS A 106 -8.78 3.64 7.68
CA LYS A 106 -7.38 3.83 8.09
C LYS A 106 -6.87 2.70 8.99
N LYS A 107 -7.69 2.20 9.93
CA LYS A 107 -7.33 1.06 10.78
C LYS A 107 -7.10 -0.22 9.96
N TYR A 108 -8.00 -0.54 9.03
CA TYR A 108 -7.84 -1.71 8.16
C TYR A 108 -6.66 -1.56 7.20
N LEU A 109 -6.44 -0.36 6.65
CA LEU A 109 -5.29 -0.04 5.82
C LEU A 109 -3.99 -0.27 6.60
N ALA A 110 -3.89 0.20 7.85
CA ALA A 110 -2.72 -0.02 8.69
C ALA A 110 -2.46 -1.51 8.96
N ILE A 111 -3.51 -2.32 9.17
CA ILE A 111 -3.38 -3.78 9.33
C ILE A 111 -2.81 -4.41 8.05
N ARG A 112 -3.32 -4.02 6.87
CA ARG A 112 -2.81 -4.55 5.58
C ARG A 112 -1.39 -4.10 5.30
N CYS A 113 -1.06 -2.85 5.56
CA CYS A 113 0.31 -2.34 5.44
C CYS A 113 1.29 -3.04 6.40
N LYS A 114 0.86 -3.39 7.61
CA LYS A 114 1.66 -4.22 8.52
C LYS A 114 1.88 -5.62 7.96
N ALA A 115 0.83 -6.24 7.43
CA ALA A 115 0.94 -7.57 6.80
C ALA A 115 1.89 -7.53 5.58
N LEU A 116 1.76 -6.52 4.73
CA LEU A 116 2.64 -6.27 3.59
C LEU A 116 4.09 -6.10 4.04
N LYS A 117 4.32 -5.31 5.10
CA LYS A 117 5.66 -5.14 5.68
C LYS A 117 6.26 -6.47 6.13
N THR A 118 5.51 -7.25 6.92
CA THR A 118 5.97 -8.56 7.40
C THR A 118 6.27 -9.52 6.25
N GLN A 119 5.44 -9.53 5.20
CA GLN A 119 5.72 -10.33 4.00
C GLN A 119 6.96 -9.84 3.28
N ALA A 120 7.11 -8.53 3.06
CA ALA A 120 8.27 -7.96 2.38
C ALA A 120 9.58 -8.27 3.11
N GLU A 121 9.60 -8.15 4.43
CA GLU A 121 10.76 -8.46 5.28
C GLU A 121 11.16 -9.95 5.23
N GLY A 122 10.21 -10.86 5.01
CA GLY A 122 10.49 -12.28 4.82
C GLY A 122 10.85 -12.65 3.38
N VAL A 123 10.11 -12.11 2.41
CA VAL A 123 10.19 -12.50 0.99
C VAL A 123 11.42 -11.90 0.31
N ALA A 124 11.72 -10.61 0.53
CA ALA A 124 12.84 -9.94 -0.13
C ALA A 124 14.19 -10.65 0.08
N PRO A 125 14.63 -10.97 1.32
CA PRO A 125 15.89 -11.69 1.52
C PRO A 125 15.84 -13.12 0.96
N TYR A 126 14.69 -13.80 1.05
CA TYR A 126 14.52 -15.14 0.51
C TYR A 126 14.71 -15.18 -1.02
N ILE A 127 13.99 -14.34 -1.76
CA ILE A 127 14.14 -14.31 -3.23
C ILE A 127 15.50 -13.75 -3.67
N GLY A 128 16.10 -12.85 -2.88
CA GLY A 128 17.47 -12.39 -3.10
C GLY A 128 18.50 -13.51 -2.98
N GLY A 129 18.33 -14.40 -2.00
CA GLY A 129 19.16 -15.60 -1.86
C GLY A 129 19.01 -16.56 -3.05
N LEU A 130 17.79 -16.74 -3.54
CA LEU A 130 17.53 -17.57 -4.73
C LEU A 130 18.11 -16.92 -6.01
N ALA A 131 18.03 -15.59 -6.15
CA ALA A 131 18.55 -14.87 -7.30
C ALA A 131 20.05 -15.13 -7.54
N ASN A 132 20.83 -15.28 -6.47
CA ASN A 132 22.26 -15.56 -6.54
C ASN A 132 22.59 -16.93 -7.16
N ASN A 133 21.61 -17.84 -7.20
CA ASN A 133 21.77 -19.19 -7.77
C ASN A 133 21.22 -19.30 -9.20
N ILE A 134 20.57 -18.24 -9.71
CA ILE A 134 20.04 -18.21 -11.08
C ILE A 134 21.20 -18.03 -12.07
N ALA A 135 21.34 -18.97 -12.99
CA ALA A 135 22.42 -18.94 -13.98
C ALA A 135 22.20 -17.87 -15.06
N ALA A 136 20.95 -17.58 -15.40
CA ALA A 136 20.58 -16.59 -16.41
C ALA A 136 20.68 -15.14 -15.85
N PRO A 137 21.67 -14.31 -16.26
CA PRO A 137 21.90 -13.01 -15.64
C PRO A 137 20.72 -12.06 -15.77
N ALA A 138 20.08 -12.02 -16.95
CA ALA A 138 18.90 -11.19 -17.18
C ALA A 138 17.74 -11.56 -16.24
N THR A 139 17.60 -12.83 -15.90
CA THR A 139 16.57 -13.32 -14.98
C THR A 139 16.90 -12.93 -13.55
N ALA A 140 18.15 -13.13 -13.11
CA ALA A 140 18.60 -12.68 -11.80
C ALA A 140 18.42 -11.16 -11.60
N THR A 141 18.66 -10.35 -12.63
CA THR A 141 18.39 -8.91 -12.62
C THR A 141 16.91 -8.61 -12.40
N GLU A 142 16.00 -9.29 -13.10
CA GLU A 142 14.57 -9.07 -12.92
C GLU A 142 14.08 -9.51 -11.53
N VAL A 143 14.62 -10.59 -10.98
CA VAL A 143 14.33 -11.01 -9.60
C VAL A 143 14.81 -9.96 -8.60
N ASN A 144 16.01 -9.40 -8.79
CA ASN A 144 16.53 -8.34 -7.92
C ASN A 144 15.69 -7.06 -8.01
N LYS A 145 15.23 -6.70 -9.21
CA LYS A 145 14.28 -5.59 -9.39
C LYS A 145 12.98 -5.84 -8.62
N ALA A 146 12.39 -7.04 -8.73
CA ALA A 146 11.19 -7.39 -7.97
C ALA A 146 11.43 -7.34 -6.45
N LYS A 147 12.58 -7.83 -5.99
CA LYS A 147 13.03 -7.74 -4.60
C LYS A 147 13.09 -6.30 -4.11
N ASP A 148 13.70 -5.41 -4.89
CA ASP A 148 13.84 -4.01 -4.50
C ASP A 148 12.47 -3.32 -4.46
N LEU A 149 11.56 -3.62 -5.39
CA LEU A 149 10.17 -3.16 -5.36
C LEU A 149 9.43 -3.64 -4.10
N ILE A 150 9.57 -4.93 -3.75
CA ILE A 150 8.99 -5.51 -2.53
C ILE A 150 9.48 -4.77 -1.28
N ALA A 151 10.78 -4.47 -1.20
CA ALA A 151 11.35 -3.75 -0.06
C ALA A 151 10.86 -2.29 0.04
N GLN A 152 10.51 -1.66 -1.10
CA GLN A 152 10.05 -0.28 -1.17
C GLN A 152 8.55 -0.11 -0.91
N LEU A 153 7.73 -1.12 -1.20
CA LEU A 153 6.27 -1.06 -1.03
C LEU A 153 5.81 -0.67 0.39
N PRO A 154 6.35 -1.24 1.49
CA PRO A 154 5.96 -0.86 2.84
C PRO A 154 6.39 0.56 3.24
N GLN A 155 7.36 1.14 2.53
CA GLN A 155 7.92 2.46 2.84
C GLN A 155 7.10 3.61 2.25
N GLN A 156 6.14 3.30 1.37
CA GLN A 156 5.31 4.30 0.71
C GLN A 156 4.43 5.05 1.73
N ALA A 157 4.07 6.30 1.41
CA ALA A 157 3.26 7.19 2.27
C ALA A 157 1.98 6.50 2.78
N LEU A 158 1.31 5.74 1.90
CA LEU A 158 0.08 5.02 2.21
C LEU A 158 0.25 4.02 3.38
N CYS A 159 1.44 3.45 3.54
CA CYS A 159 1.75 2.48 4.58
C CYS A 159 2.60 3.02 5.74
N SER A 160 3.27 4.15 5.57
CA SER A 160 4.06 4.79 6.62
C SER A 160 3.25 5.74 7.50
N GLY A 161 1.99 6.04 7.13
CA GLY A 161 1.11 6.91 7.91
C GLY A 161 1.58 8.37 7.95
N LYS A 162 2.45 8.75 7.02
CA LYS A 162 2.99 10.10 6.82
C LYS A 162 2.45 10.70 5.53
#